data_AF-A0AAE9FAC1-F1
#
_entry.id   AF-A0AAE9FAC1-F1
#
_cell.length_a   1.000
_cell.length_b   1.000
_cell.length_c   1.000
_cell.angle_alpha   90.00
_cell.angle_beta   90.00
_cell.angle_gamma   90.00
#
_symmetry.space_group_name_H-M   'P 1'
#
loop_
_entity.id
_entity.type
_entity.pdbx_description
1 polymer ?
#
loop_
_entity_poly.entity_id
_entity_poly.type
_entity_poly.pdbx_seq_one_letter_code
_entity_poly.pdbx_strand_id
1 'polypeptide(L)'
;MAGNEDEEDVLGFKLTVLRDAMIHLRVQFLHFQSFYEKEGLENIGNDLKAMKIILMVVQNKIEELKSIIPEYLEIKNIGMVKQKIEDFDLVVTEIVLEMKEFERDNFLMEKVEKLINKLNPFDVPNLETLDQELSPNEMMKTIMSKSAKKQQDKMNKETIQNDEENEVRHDNSRILSGQRKIYKIFRKPVVLFVNHLEEDITLKSLQVLNESQIDYSIFDVSTDSEVRLIVKYLSDCETFPQLFARGNFEKLSDIDSLITSFPKLYDNGI
;
A
#
# COMPACT_ATOMS: atom_id res chain seq x y z
N MET A 1 20.58 -27.03 12.34
CA MET A 1 19.89 -27.73 11.24
C MET A 1 18.42 -27.35 11.25
N ALA A 2 17.49 -28.09 11.87
CA ALA A 2 16.06 -27.73 11.81
C ALA A 2 15.69 -26.31 12.30
N GLY A 3 16.49 -25.66 13.16
CA GLY A 3 16.24 -24.28 13.57
C GLY A 3 16.66 -23.21 12.56
N ASN A 4 17.69 -23.47 11.74
CA ASN A 4 18.24 -22.47 10.82
C ASN A 4 17.38 -22.33 9.54
N GLU A 5 16.69 -23.40 9.13
CA GLU A 5 15.78 -23.39 7.97
C GLU A 5 14.54 -22.51 8.25
N ASP A 6 13.89 -22.70 9.40
CA ASP A 6 12.76 -21.85 9.86
C ASP A 6 13.17 -20.36 9.98
N GLU A 7 14.41 -20.07 10.37
CA GLU A 7 14.94 -18.71 10.50
C GLU A 7 15.25 -18.04 9.15
N GLU A 8 15.86 -18.76 8.19
CA GLU A 8 16.13 -18.25 6.85
C GLU A 8 14.82 -17.97 6.08
N ASP A 9 13.80 -18.81 6.22
CA ASP A 9 12.46 -18.61 5.63
C ASP A 9 11.78 -17.33 6.18
N VAL A 10 11.84 -17.09 7.50
CA VAL A 10 11.23 -15.90 8.12
C VAL A 10 11.91 -14.61 7.65
N LEU A 11 13.24 -14.60 7.53
CA LEU A 11 13.98 -13.45 7.00
C LEU A 11 13.73 -13.25 5.50
N GLY A 12 13.72 -14.33 4.71
CA GLY A 12 13.47 -14.32 3.27
C GLY A 12 12.08 -13.82 2.90
N PHE A 13 11.07 -14.20 3.69
CA PHE A 13 9.72 -13.65 3.58
C PHE A 13 9.71 -12.13 3.81
N LYS A 14 10.34 -11.64 4.89
CA LYS A 14 10.35 -10.21 5.23
C LYS A 14 11.12 -9.35 4.21
N LEU A 15 12.24 -9.85 3.68
CA LEU A 15 12.94 -9.21 2.55
C LEU A 15 12.07 -9.16 1.30
N THR A 16 11.27 -10.20 1.04
CA THR A 16 10.33 -10.21 -0.08
C THR A 16 9.17 -9.21 0.10
N VAL A 17 8.68 -9.01 1.33
CA VAL A 17 7.71 -7.93 1.63
C VAL A 17 8.33 -6.54 1.42
N LEU A 18 9.59 -6.31 1.81
CA LEU A 18 10.29 -5.05 1.51
C LEU A 18 10.42 -4.80 0.00
N ARG A 19 10.80 -5.83 -0.77
CA ARG A 19 10.89 -5.76 -2.24
C ARG A 19 9.55 -5.33 -2.86
N ASP A 20 8.45 -5.95 -2.42
CA ASP A 20 7.10 -5.58 -2.85
C ASP A 20 6.73 -4.14 -2.49
N ALA A 21 7.05 -3.70 -1.26
CA ALA A 21 6.81 -2.32 -0.82
C ALA A 21 7.58 -1.30 -1.68
N MET A 22 8.84 -1.58 -2.03
CA MET A 22 9.66 -0.75 -2.91
C MET A 22 9.14 -0.74 -4.37
N ILE A 23 8.57 -1.84 -4.87
CA ILE A 23 7.89 -1.87 -6.17
C ILE A 23 6.67 -0.94 -6.15
N HIS A 24 5.82 -1.03 -5.12
CA HIS A 24 4.66 -0.13 -4.97
C HIS A 24 5.07 1.35 -4.85
N LEU A 25 6.16 1.64 -4.12
CA LEU A 25 6.73 2.98 -4.01
C LEU A 25 7.09 3.56 -5.39
N ARG A 26 7.79 2.77 -6.22
CA ARG A 26 8.17 3.18 -7.58
C ARG A 26 6.97 3.36 -8.52
N VAL A 27 5.93 2.53 -8.38
CA VAL A 27 4.69 2.67 -9.16
C VAL A 27 3.89 3.91 -8.75
N GLN A 28 3.72 4.16 -7.44
CA GLN A 28 3.03 5.37 -6.97
C GLN A 28 3.80 6.64 -7.33
N PHE A 29 5.14 6.60 -7.29
CA PHE A 29 5.96 7.73 -7.73
C PHE A 29 5.70 8.11 -9.19
N LEU A 30 5.61 7.14 -10.11
CA LEU A 30 5.31 7.39 -11.52
C LEU A 30 3.88 7.96 -11.72
N HIS A 31 2.92 7.56 -10.90
CA HIS A 31 1.58 8.16 -10.89
C HIS A 31 1.61 9.61 -10.38
N PHE A 32 2.25 9.86 -9.24
CA PHE A 32 2.45 11.19 -8.66
C PHE A 32 3.14 12.14 -9.65
N GLN A 33 4.25 11.73 -10.26
CA GLN A 33 4.95 12.50 -11.29
C GLN A 33 4.04 12.82 -12.48
N SER A 34 3.33 11.83 -13.02
CA SER A 34 2.44 12.05 -14.15
C SER A 34 1.19 12.88 -13.82
N PHE A 35 0.85 13.06 -12.54
CA PHE A 35 -0.20 13.99 -12.11
C PHE A 35 0.37 15.41 -11.90
N TYR A 36 1.54 15.51 -11.27
CA TYR A 36 2.29 16.77 -11.07
C TYR A 36 2.54 17.51 -12.38
N GLU A 37 2.95 16.77 -13.43
CA GLU A 37 3.16 17.28 -14.79
C GLU A 37 1.89 17.78 -15.50
N LYS A 38 0.69 17.43 -15.01
CA LYS A 38 -0.60 17.75 -15.66
C LYS A 38 -1.43 18.80 -14.93
N GLU A 39 -1.55 18.69 -13.61
CA GLU A 39 -2.46 19.53 -12.81
C GLU A 39 -1.74 20.50 -11.85
N GLY A 40 -0.41 20.43 -11.77
CA GLY A 40 0.40 21.33 -10.95
C GLY A 40 0.24 21.11 -9.44
N LEU A 41 0.67 22.10 -8.65
CA LEU A 41 0.77 21.98 -7.19
C LEU A 41 -0.58 21.92 -6.46
N GLU A 42 -1.59 22.64 -6.95
CA GLU A 42 -2.81 22.91 -6.18
C GLU A 42 -3.73 21.67 -6.03
N ASN A 43 -3.70 20.73 -6.98
CA ASN A 43 -4.58 19.55 -6.99
C ASN A 43 -3.94 18.25 -6.47
N ILE A 44 -2.60 18.18 -6.27
CA ILE A 44 -1.90 16.91 -6.02
C ILE A 44 -1.98 16.38 -4.57
N GLY A 45 -2.79 17.00 -3.70
CA GLY A 45 -2.87 16.65 -2.28
C GLY A 45 -3.16 15.17 -2.00
N ASN A 46 -3.94 14.51 -2.85
CA ASN A 46 -4.31 13.09 -2.69
C ASN A 46 -3.14 12.17 -3.04
N ASP A 47 -2.51 12.37 -4.20
CA ASP A 47 -1.35 11.58 -4.63
C ASP A 47 -0.11 11.85 -3.77
N LEU A 48 0.04 13.07 -3.22
CA LEU A 48 1.05 13.38 -2.22
C LEU A 48 0.84 12.57 -0.93
N LYS A 49 -0.41 12.46 -0.46
CA LYS A 49 -0.76 11.61 0.70
C LYS A 49 -0.51 10.14 0.40
N ALA A 50 -0.94 9.63 -0.75
CA ALA A 50 -0.66 8.26 -1.18
C ALA A 50 0.84 7.95 -1.27
N MET A 51 1.64 8.89 -1.79
CA MET A 51 3.10 8.78 -1.84
C MET A 51 3.73 8.78 -0.43
N LYS A 52 3.27 9.65 0.48
CA LYS A 52 3.72 9.68 1.89
C LYS A 52 3.35 8.40 2.65
N ILE A 53 2.16 7.83 2.42
CA ILE A 53 1.75 6.53 2.99
C ILE A 53 2.73 5.44 2.55
N ILE A 54 2.99 5.32 1.25
CA ILE A 54 3.83 4.23 0.73
C ILE A 54 5.31 4.41 1.14
N LEU A 55 5.79 5.64 1.30
CA LEU A 55 7.09 5.92 1.93
C LEU A 55 7.17 5.42 3.38
N MET A 56 6.19 5.79 4.22
CA MET A 56 6.13 5.34 5.62
C MET A 56 6.02 3.81 5.72
N VAL A 57 5.27 3.19 4.81
CA VAL A 57 5.12 1.74 4.68
C VAL A 57 6.46 1.04 4.36
N VAL A 58 7.31 1.64 3.52
CA VAL A 58 8.68 1.16 3.26
C VAL A 58 9.59 1.38 4.47
N GLN A 59 9.56 2.56 5.11
CA GLN A 59 10.33 2.83 6.33
C GLN A 59 10.05 1.81 7.44
N ASN A 60 8.77 1.52 7.70
CA ASN A 60 8.37 0.57 8.73
C ASN A 60 8.93 -0.84 8.48
N LYS A 61 9.05 -1.27 7.21
CA LYS A 61 9.65 -2.57 6.87
C LYS A 61 11.18 -2.57 6.94
N ILE A 62 11.82 -1.44 6.66
CA ILE A 62 13.25 -1.24 6.89
C ILE A 62 13.58 -1.31 8.39
N GLU A 63 12.81 -0.62 9.25
CA GLU A 63 13.00 -0.68 10.71
C GLU A 63 12.68 -2.07 11.30
N GLU A 64 11.64 -2.73 10.80
CA GLU A 64 11.33 -4.13 11.17
C GLU A 64 12.53 -5.05 10.84
N LEU A 65 13.14 -4.89 9.66
CA LEU A 65 14.35 -5.65 9.29
C LEU A 65 15.56 -5.26 10.14
N LYS A 66 15.81 -3.96 10.38
CA LYS A 66 16.91 -3.46 11.22
C LYS A 66 16.86 -3.99 12.65
N SER A 67 15.66 -4.14 13.21
CA SER A 67 15.48 -4.63 14.58
C SER A 67 15.73 -6.13 14.73
N ILE A 68 15.38 -6.95 13.73
CA ILE A 68 15.54 -8.42 13.81
C ILE A 68 16.85 -8.95 13.21
N ILE A 69 17.45 -8.29 12.21
CA ILE A 69 18.71 -8.73 11.57
C ILE A 69 19.85 -9.04 12.57
N PRO A 70 20.00 -8.33 13.70
CA PRO A 70 20.97 -8.67 14.75
C PRO A 70 20.78 -10.03 15.43
N GLU A 71 19.62 -10.69 15.26
CA GLU A 71 19.33 -12.02 15.83
C GLU A 71 19.91 -13.13 14.93
N TYR A 72 19.91 -12.95 13.61
CA TYR A 72 20.27 -13.94 12.60
C TYR A 72 21.79 -14.04 12.31
N LEU A 73 22.63 -13.99 13.35
CA LEU A 73 24.09 -13.94 13.18
C LEU A 73 24.72 -15.17 12.52
N GLU A 74 24.02 -16.31 12.48
CA GLU A 74 24.48 -17.54 11.83
C GLU A 74 24.25 -17.56 10.31
N ILE A 75 23.37 -16.69 9.77
CA ILE A 75 23.02 -16.68 8.34
C ILE A 75 24.22 -16.23 7.48
N LYS A 76 24.54 -17.04 6.46
CA LYS A 76 25.59 -16.76 5.48
C LYS A 76 25.29 -15.44 4.75
N ASN A 77 26.27 -14.53 4.74
CA ASN A 77 26.18 -13.19 4.16
C ASN A 77 25.23 -12.20 4.89
N ILE A 78 24.77 -12.47 6.13
CA ILE A 78 23.89 -11.54 6.89
C ILE A 78 24.45 -10.11 6.99
N GLY A 79 25.78 -9.95 7.04
CA GLY A 79 26.44 -8.63 7.02
C GLY A 79 26.21 -7.83 5.73
N MET A 80 26.08 -8.49 4.57
CA MET A 80 25.71 -7.84 3.31
C MET A 80 24.22 -7.47 3.28
N VAL A 81 23.36 -8.32 3.84
CA VAL A 81 21.94 -8.03 4.01
C VAL A 81 21.77 -6.78 4.88
N LYS A 82 22.43 -6.75 6.04
CA LYS A 82 22.45 -5.60 6.94
C LYS A 82 22.88 -4.31 6.22
N GLN A 83 24.02 -4.33 5.52
CA GLN A 83 24.49 -3.14 4.78
C GLN A 83 23.46 -2.68 3.74
N LYS A 84 22.85 -3.58 2.98
CA LYS A 84 21.80 -3.21 2.01
C LYS A 84 20.57 -2.58 2.66
N ILE A 85 20.14 -3.05 3.83
CA ILE A 85 19.03 -2.43 4.56
C ILE A 85 19.41 -1.04 5.10
N GLU A 86 20.65 -0.85 5.59
CA GLU A 86 21.17 0.47 5.99
C GLU A 86 21.30 1.43 4.78
N ASP A 87 21.74 0.94 3.62
CA ASP A 87 21.80 1.71 2.37
C ASP A 87 20.41 2.20 1.93
N PHE A 88 19.38 1.33 2.02
CA PHE A 88 18.01 1.71 1.69
C PHE A 88 17.41 2.70 2.70
N ASP A 89 17.69 2.53 4.00
CA ASP A 89 17.22 3.41 5.08
C ASP A 89 17.66 4.87 4.86
N LEU A 90 18.93 5.05 4.51
CA LEU A 90 19.51 6.36 4.18
C LEU A 90 18.77 7.02 3.01
N VAL A 91 18.53 6.27 1.92
CA VAL A 91 17.87 6.84 0.73
C VAL A 91 16.38 7.10 0.95
N VAL A 92 15.66 6.24 1.68
CA VAL A 92 14.25 6.51 2.04
C VAL A 92 14.16 7.74 2.96
N THR A 93 15.13 7.91 3.87
CA THR A 93 15.23 9.11 4.71
C THR A 93 15.53 10.37 3.88
N GLU A 94 16.43 10.30 2.88
CA GLU A 94 16.64 11.41 1.92
C GLU A 94 15.33 11.78 1.20
N ILE A 95 14.51 10.80 0.79
CA ILE A 95 13.22 11.07 0.13
C ILE A 95 12.24 11.73 1.09
N VAL A 96 12.11 11.24 2.33
CA VAL A 96 11.19 11.80 3.32
C VAL A 96 11.57 13.23 3.72
N LEU A 97 12.86 13.60 3.64
CA LEU A 97 13.30 14.99 3.80
C LEU A 97 12.89 15.85 2.60
N GLU A 98 13.14 15.42 1.36
CA GLU A 98 12.75 16.20 0.17
C GLU A 98 11.22 16.31 0.02
N MET A 99 10.46 15.29 0.41
CA MET A 99 8.99 15.29 0.44
C MET A 99 8.40 16.20 1.53
N LYS A 100 9.22 16.73 2.45
CA LYS A 100 8.84 17.83 3.38
C LYS A 100 9.12 19.22 2.80
N GLU A 101 10.05 19.36 1.85
CA GLU A 101 10.23 20.61 1.10
C GLU A 101 9.05 20.89 0.15
N PHE A 102 8.21 19.88 -0.12
CA PHE A 102 6.88 20.06 -0.73
C PHE A 102 5.97 20.95 0.12
N GLU A 103 6.06 20.89 1.44
CA GLU A 103 5.27 21.71 2.37
C GLU A 103 5.85 23.14 2.54
N ARG A 104 6.83 23.50 1.71
CA ARG A 104 7.64 24.73 1.80
C ARG A 104 7.90 25.42 0.46
N ASP A 105 7.18 25.01 -0.59
CA ASP A 105 7.32 25.51 -1.97
C ASP A 105 8.76 25.42 -2.57
N ASN A 106 9.61 24.56 -2.01
CA ASN A 106 11.04 24.40 -2.35
C ASN A 106 11.34 23.03 -3.02
N PHE A 107 10.29 22.35 -3.46
CA PHE A 107 10.33 20.98 -3.97
C PHE A 107 10.81 20.90 -5.43
N LEU A 108 11.75 19.99 -5.70
CA LEU A 108 12.18 19.68 -7.07
C LEU A 108 11.91 18.21 -7.40
N MET A 109 10.95 17.97 -8.31
CA MET A 109 10.52 16.64 -8.76
C MET A 109 11.71 15.73 -9.15
N GLU A 110 12.68 16.29 -9.90
CA GLU A 110 13.90 15.58 -10.31
C GLU A 110 14.74 15.03 -9.15
N LYS A 111 14.76 15.68 -7.99
CA LYS A 111 15.55 15.18 -6.85
C LYS A 111 14.92 13.89 -6.33
N VAL A 112 13.61 13.89 -6.12
CA VAL A 112 12.88 12.69 -5.67
C VAL A 112 12.98 11.59 -6.72
N GLU A 113 12.92 11.91 -8.02
CA GLU A 113 13.17 10.95 -9.09
C GLU A 113 14.57 10.31 -8.98
N LYS A 114 15.62 11.11 -8.76
CA LYS A 114 17.00 10.62 -8.61
C LYS A 114 17.13 9.70 -7.38
N LEU A 115 16.40 9.97 -6.30
CA LEU A 115 16.38 9.14 -5.09
C LEU A 115 15.57 7.84 -5.26
N ILE A 116 14.37 7.92 -5.84
CA ILE A 116 13.55 6.74 -6.18
C ILE A 116 14.26 5.82 -7.16
N ASN A 117 15.11 6.37 -8.04
CA ASN A 117 15.98 5.57 -8.91
C ASN A 117 17.14 4.87 -8.19
N LYS A 118 17.62 5.36 -7.02
CA LYS A 118 18.55 4.62 -6.15
C LYS A 118 17.86 3.43 -5.47
N LEU A 119 16.57 3.54 -5.14
CA LEU A 119 15.77 2.46 -4.53
C LEU A 119 15.33 1.41 -5.56
N ASN A 120 16.29 0.66 -6.11
CA ASN A 120 15.99 -0.49 -6.96
C ASN A 120 15.42 -1.65 -6.10
N PRO A 121 14.18 -2.12 -6.30
CA PRO A 121 13.65 -3.25 -5.53
C PRO A 121 14.41 -4.56 -5.77
N PHE A 122 15.03 -4.71 -6.95
CA PHE A 122 15.82 -5.90 -7.29
C PHE A 122 17.20 -5.94 -6.63
N ASP A 123 17.62 -4.86 -5.95
CA ASP A 123 18.79 -4.86 -5.07
C ASP A 123 18.49 -5.46 -3.68
N VAL A 124 17.22 -5.70 -3.33
CA VAL A 124 16.83 -6.33 -2.06
C VAL A 124 17.25 -7.81 -2.09
N PRO A 125 18.12 -8.27 -1.18
CA PRO A 125 18.68 -9.62 -1.23
C PRO A 125 17.63 -10.74 -1.24
N ASN A 126 17.99 -11.87 -1.84
CA ASN A 126 17.25 -13.12 -1.74
C ASN A 126 18.10 -14.20 -1.06
N LEU A 127 17.53 -14.97 -0.14
CA LEU A 127 18.22 -16.10 0.50
C LEU A 127 18.12 -17.38 -0.33
N GLU A 128 17.06 -17.54 -1.14
CA GLU A 128 16.85 -18.74 -2.01
C GLU A 128 18.04 -19.02 -2.97
N THR A 129 18.86 -18.02 -3.25
CA THR A 129 20.02 -18.10 -4.17
C THR A 129 21.34 -18.51 -3.49
N LEU A 130 21.37 -18.89 -2.20
CA LEU A 130 22.60 -19.10 -1.44
C LEU A 130 23.42 -20.36 -1.78
N ASP A 131 22.84 -21.31 -2.52
CA ASP A 131 23.44 -22.60 -2.89
C ASP A 131 23.93 -22.69 -4.35
N GLN A 132 23.69 -21.66 -5.18
CA GLN A 132 24.20 -21.62 -6.55
C GLN A 132 25.56 -20.90 -6.63
N GLU A 133 26.65 -21.67 -6.78
CA GLU A 133 27.85 -21.14 -7.43
C GLU A 133 27.48 -20.64 -8.83
N LEU A 134 27.77 -19.37 -9.11
CA LEU A 134 27.48 -18.72 -10.40
C LEU A 134 28.33 -19.31 -11.52
N SER A 135 27.85 -20.41 -12.11
CA SER A 135 28.39 -20.98 -13.34
C SER A 135 28.30 -19.94 -14.47
N PRO A 136 29.41 -19.58 -15.17
CA PRO A 136 29.44 -18.44 -16.10
C PRO A 136 28.53 -18.49 -17.35
N ASN A 137 27.65 -19.49 -17.50
CA ASN A 137 26.86 -19.74 -18.72
C ASN A 137 25.38 -19.35 -18.65
N GLU A 138 24.84 -18.93 -17.50
CA GLU A 138 23.39 -18.66 -17.36
C GLU A 138 22.93 -17.29 -17.89
N MET A 139 23.83 -16.45 -18.42
CA MET A 139 23.48 -15.21 -19.13
C MET A 139 22.76 -15.42 -20.48
N MET A 140 22.52 -16.65 -20.94
CA MET A 140 21.89 -16.95 -22.24
C MET A 140 20.63 -17.83 -22.20
N LYS A 141 19.80 -17.73 -21.15
CA LYS A 141 18.35 -18.08 -21.16
C LYS A 141 17.61 -17.12 -20.22
N THR A 142 16.85 -16.14 -20.70
CA THR A 142 15.57 -16.41 -21.36
C THR A 142 15.27 -15.35 -22.43
N ILE A 143 15.53 -15.70 -23.68
CA ILE A 143 15.00 -15.00 -24.86
C ILE A 143 14.04 -15.97 -25.56
N MET A 144 12.84 -15.46 -25.90
CA MET A 144 11.76 -16.12 -26.67
C MET A 144 10.88 -17.19 -25.97
N SER A 145 9.62 -16.82 -25.69
CA SER A 145 8.43 -17.57 -26.13
C SER A 145 7.21 -16.63 -26.24
N LYS A 146 6.22 -16.94 -27.11
CA LYS A 146 5.02 -16.11 -27.39
C LYS A 146 3.79 -16.98 -27.71
N SER A 147 2.59 -16.38 -27.54
CA SER A 147 1.27 -16.73 -28.15
C SER A 147 0.40 -17.83 -27.51
N ALA A 148 -0.96 -17.81 -27.58
CA ALA A 148 -1.91 -16.70 -27.83
C ALA A 148 -3.42 -17.06 -27.59
N LYS A 149 -4.17 -16.10 -27.00
CA LYS A 149 -5.56 -15.65 -27.33
C LYS A 149 -6.81 -16.58 -27.32
N LYS A 150 -7.82 -16.13 -26.53
CA LYS A 150 -9.29 -15.98 -26.85
C LYS A 150 -10.15 -17.29 -27.02
N GLN A 151 -11.49 -17.38 -26.86
CA GLN A 151 -12.68 -16.59 -26.36
C GLN A 151 -13.93 -17.56 -26.39
N GLN A 152 -15.15 -17.38 -25.83
CA GLN A 152 -15.83 -16.53 -24.81
C GLN A 152 -17.27 -17.11 -24.54
N ASP A 153 -18.11 -16.38 -23.77
CA ASP A 153 -19.60 -16.38 -23.69
C ASP A 153 -20.34 -17.47 -22.87
N LYS A 154 -21.54 -17.23 -22.30
CA LYS A 154 -22.17 -16.05 -21.63
C LYS A 154 -23.47 -16.49 -20.89
N MET A 155 -23.90 -15.74 -19.86
CA MET A 155 -25.15 -15.88 -19.07
C MET A 155 -25.20 -17.08 -18.08
N ASN A 156 -25.94 -17.01 -16.95
CA ASN A 156 -26.90 -15.99 -16.51
C ASN A 156 -26.82 -15.65 -15.00
N LYS A 157 -27.55 -14.59 -14.58
CA LYS A 157 -27.63 -14.08 -13.20
C LYS A 157 -28.13 -15.11 -12.17
N GLU A 158 -27.40 -15.23 -11.05
CA GLU A 158 -27.94 -15.23 -9.65
C GLU A 158 -26.82 -15.44 -8.60
N THR A 159 -25.62 -15.87 -9.00
CA THR A 159 -24.54 -16.29 -8.07
C THR A 159 -23.73 -15.17 -7.40
N ILE A 160 -23.65 -13.98 -8.02
CA ILE A 160 -22.62 -12.96 -7.74
C ILE A 160 -22.50 -12.58 -6.25
N GLN A 161 -23.61 -12.42 -5.54
CA GLN A 161 -23.59 -12.02 -4.13
C GLN A 161 -23.01 -13.10 -3.20
N ASN A 162 -23.14 -14.39 -3.56
CA ASN A 162 -22.48 -15.49 -2.86
C ASN A 162 -21.01 -15.62 -3.27
N ASP A 163 -20.67 -15.30 -4.53
CA ASP A 163 -19.28 -15.35 -5.00
C ASP A 163 -18.44 -14.23 -4.35
N GLU A 164 -18.99 -13.01 -4.23
CA GLU A 164 -18.34 -11.88 -3.54
C GLU A 164 -18.19 -12.13 -2.02
N GLU A 165 -19.20 -12.68 -1.35
CA GLU A 165 -19.07 -13.11 0.06
C GLU A 165 -17.98 -14.18 0.24
N ASN A 166 -17.89 -15.16 -0.68
CA ASN A 166 -16.87 -16.19 -0.60
C ASN A 166 -15.48 -15.67 -0.95
N GLU A 167 -15.33 -14.76 -1.93
CA GLU A 167 -14.05 -14.12 -2.25
C GLU A 167 -13.54 -13.29 -1.08
N VAL A 168 -14.39 -12.48 -0.43
CA VAL A 168 -14.06 -11.73 0.79
C VAL A 168 -13.65 -12.66 1.93
N ARG A 169 -14.34 -13.79 2.12
CA ARG A 169 -13.99 -14.79 3.15
C ARG A 169 -12.70 -15.56 2.82
N HIS A 170 -12.34 -15.72 1.53
CA HIS A 170 -11.10 -16.37 1.12
C HIS A 170 -9.87 -15.44 1.17
N ASP A 171 -9.99 -14.18 0.70
CA ASP A 171 -8.89 -13.19 0.71
C ASP A 171 -8.38 -12.95 2.14
N ASN A 172 -9.29 -12.88 3.12
CA ASN A 172 -9.00 -12.77 4.55
C ASN A 172 -8.15 -13.92 5.13
N SER A 173 -8.05 -15.06 4.45
CA SER A 173 -7.28 -16.23 4.90
C SER A 173 -5.91 -16.39 4.21
N ARG A 174 -5.64 -15.60 3.16
CA ARG A 174 -4.50 -15.84 2.25
C ARG A 174 -3.61 -14.63 1.94
N ILE A 175 -4.01 -13.42 2.30
CA ILE A 175 -3.18 -12.22 2.07
C ILE A 175 -2.31 -11.93 3.30
N LEU A 176 -1.03 -12.33 3.23
CA LEU A 176 0.00 -11.80 4.12
C LEU A 176 0.36 -10.35 3.74
N SER A 177 0.64 -9.53 4.75
CA SER A 177 0.88 -8.06 4.71
C SER A 177 -0.34 -7.17 4.42
N GLY A 178 -0.59 -6.17 5.28
CA GLY A 178 -1.70 -5.21 5.15
C GLY A 178 -1.47 -4.16 4.05
N GLN A 179 -0.29 -4.16 3.41
CA GLN A 179 0.18 -3.13 2.50
C GLN A 179 -0.53 -3.16 1.14
N ARG A 180 -0.85 -4.37 0.64
CA ARG A 180 -1.74 -4.53 -0.52
C ARG A 180 -3.21 -4.20 -0.16
N LYS A 181 -3.59 -4.36 1.11
CA LYS A 181 -4.93 -4.05 1.65
C LYS A 181 -5.17 -2.54 1.67
N ILE A 182 -4.26 -1.74 2.25
CA ILE A 182 -4.42 -0.29 2.38
C ILE A 182 -4.51 0.44 1.02
N TYR A 183 -3.78 -0.07 0.01
CA TYR A 183 -3.88 0.40 -1.37
C TYR A 183 -5.23 0.04 -2.03
N LYS A 184 -5.74 -1.20 -1.84
CA LYS A 184 -7.10 -1.60 -2.29
C LYS A 184 -8.17 -0.70 -1.65
N ILE A 185 -8.00 -0.33 -0.37
CA ILE A 185 -8.96 0.49 0.39
C ILE A 185 -8.95 1.95 -0.10
N PHE A 186 -7.82 2.65 -0.07
CA PHE A 186 -7.77 4.08 -0.45
C PHE A 186 -8.03 4.36 -1.94
N ARG A 187 -8.07 3.31 -2.80
CA ARG A 187 -8.58 3.44 -4.18
C ARG A 187 -10.11 3.50 -4.29
N LYS A 188 -10.86 3.24 -3.22
CA LYS A 188 -12.32 3.47 -3.19
C LYS A 188 -12.59 4.99 -3.10
N PRO A 189 -13.59 5.52 -3.85
CA PRO A 189 -13.84 6.97 -3.84
C PRO A 189 -14.23 7.54 -2.47
N VAL A 190 -14.95 6.77 -1.66
CA VAL A 190 -15.32 7.08 -0.27
C VAL A 190 -15.17 5.81 0.57
N VAL A 191 -14.59 5.94 1.77
CA VAL A 191 -14.39 4.87 2.75
C VAL A 191 -14.79 5.34 4.14
N LEU A 192 -15.60 4.57 4.87
CA LEU A 192 -15.79 4.74 6.31
C LEU A 192 -14.95 3.70 7.07
N PHE A 193 -13.93 4.15 7.79
CA PHE A 193 -13.17 3.32 8.71
C PHE A 193 -13.87 3.26 10.07
N VAL A 194 -13.99 2.07 10.67
CA VAL A 194 -14.76 1.83 11.91
C VAL A 194 -13.95 0.96 12.87
N ASN A 195 -14.11 1.12 14.19
CA ASN A 195 -13.57 0.14 15.15
C ASN A 195 -14.33 -1.18 14.99
N HIS A 196 -15.66 -1.12 15.11
CA HIS A 196 -16.55 -2.26 14.95
C HIS A 196 -17.82 -1.85 14.20
N LEU A 197 -18.37 -2.76 13.39
CA LEU A 197 -19.63 -2.55 12.65
C LEU A 197 -20.85 -2.34 13.56
N GLU A 198 -20.87 -2.99 14.73
CA GLU A 198 -22.02 -3.03 15.65
C GLU A 198 -22.00 -1.93 16.72
N GLU A 199 -21.04 -0.99 16.66
CA GLU A 199 -21.02 0.18 17.54
C GLU A 199 -22.12 1.20 17.17
N ASP A 200 -22.85 1.69 18.17
CA ASP A 200 -23.86 2.76 18.06
C ASP A 200 -23.42 3.97 17.22
N ILE A 201 -22.15 4.36 17.32
CA ILE A 201 -21.55 5.50 16.60
C ILE A 201 -21.23 5.15 15.15
N THR A 202 -20.85 3.90 14.86
CA THR A 202 -20.75 3.36 13.50
C THR A 202 -22.13 3.36 12.84
N LEU A 203 -23.15 2.77 13.49
CA LEU A 203 -24.51 2.67 12.94
C LEU A 203 -25.12 4.05 12.61
N LYS A 204 -24.96 5.05 13.49
CA LYS A 204 -25.36 6.44 13.22
C LYS A 204 -24.61 7.05 12.03
N SER A 205 -23.33 6.71 11.86
CA SER A 205 -22.54 7.23 10.74
C SER A 205 -22.93 6.61 9.40
N LEU A 206 -23.25 5.31 9.39
CA LEU A 206 -23.81 4.62 8.22
C LEU A 206 -25.19 5.21 7.84
N GLN A 207 -26.04 5.51 8.82
CA GLN A 207 -27.33 6.16 8.58
C GLN A 207 -27.17 7.50 7.86
N VAL A 208 -26.28 8.39 8.33
CA VAL A 208 -26.02 9.69 7.69
C VAL A 208 -25.56 9.55 6.24
N LEU A 209 -24.63 8.63 5.95
CA LEU A 209 -24.14 8.41 4.58
C LEU A 209 -25.24 7.85 3.65
N ASN A 210 -26.08 6.93 4.16
CA ASN A 210 -27.20 6.36 3.43
C ASN A 210 -28.30 7.41 3.16
N GLU A 211 -28.66 8.23 4.14
CA GLU A 211 -29.63 9.34 3.98
C GLU A 211 -29.10 10.40 2.98
N SER A 212 -27.79 10.63 2.97
CA SER A 212 -27.10 11.50 2.00
C SER A 212 -26.97 10.90 0.59
N GLN A 213 -27.39 9.64 0.39
CA GLN A 213 -27.33 8.89 -0.87
C GLN A 213 -25.90 8.72 -1.45
N ILE A 214 -24.89 8.71 -0.58
CA ILE A 214 -23.47 8.59 -0.95
C ILE A 214 -23.12 7.12 -1.22
N ASP A 215 -22.36 6.83 -2.28
CA ASP A 215 -21.72 5.51 -2.46
C ASP A 215 -20.39 5.44 -1.70
N TYR A 216 -20.21 4.42 -0.85
CA TYR A 216 -19.05 4.27 0.02
C TYR A 216 -18.73 2.79 0.32
N SER A 217 -17.47 2.52 0.63
CA SER A 217 -17.03 1.24 1.22
C SER A 217 -16.83 1.37 2.73
N ILE A 218 -16.96 0.27 3.48
CA ILE A 218 -16.69 0.24 4.93
C ILE A 218 -15.42 -0.59 5.17
N PHE A 219 -14.62 -0.21 6.17
CA PHE A 219 -13.49 -1.00 6.61
C PHE A 219 -13.36 -1.05 8.15
N ASP A 220 -13.42 -2.26 8.71
CA ASP A 220 -13.23 -2.52 10.14
C ASP A 220 -11.73 -2.61 10.46
N VAL A 221 -11.24 -1.74 11.35
CA VAL A 221 -9.83 -1.66 11.74
C VAL A 221 -9.48 -2.40 13.03
N SER A 222 -10.44 -3.05 13.71
CA SER A 222 -10.15 -3.76 14.97
C SER A 222 -9.23 -4.96 14.79
N THR A 223 -9.29 -5.60 13.62
CA THR A 223 -8.48 -6.76 13.25
C THR A 223 -7.17 -6.39 12.54
N ASP A 224 -6.92 -5.10 12.28
CA ASP A 224 -5.85 -4.64 11.40
C ASP A 224 -5.10 -3.43 12.00
N SER A 225 -4.09 -3.72 12.83
CA SER A 225 -3.31 -2.70 13.53
C SER A 225 -2.44 -1.85 12.61
N GLU A 226 -1.97 -2.39 11.47
CA GLU A 226 -1.21 -1.63 10.45
C GLU A 226 -2.12 -0.57 9.82
N VAL A 227 -3.31 -0.96 9.34
CA VAL A 227 -4.30 -0.01 8.79
C VAL A 227 -4.78 0.97 9.86
N ARG A 228 -5.06 0.52 11.09
CA ARG A 228 -5.52 1.39 12.18
C ARG A 228 -4.54 2.52 12.51
N LEU A 229 -3.23 2.23 12.52
CA LEU A 229 -2.19 3.24 12.75
C LEU A 229 -2.07 4.22 11.58
N ILE A 230 -2.07 3.71 10.34
CA ILE A 230 -2.02 4.54 9.12
C ILE A 230 -3.21 5.52 9.08
N VAL A 231 -4.42 5.05 9.36
CA VAL A 231 -5.65 5.86 9.28
C VAL A 231 -5.65 6.99 10.32
N LYS A 232 -5.26 6.71 11.58
CA LYS A 232 -5.10 7.73 12.63
C LYS A 232 -4.08 8.80 12.26
N TYR A 233 -2.93 8.38 11.73
CA TYR A 233 -1.86 9.29 11.31
C TYR A 233 -2.28 10.23 10.16
N LEU A 234 -3.17 9.77 9.28
CA LEU A 234 -3.65 10.56 8.13
C LEU A 234 -4.76 11.57 8.46
N SER A 235 -5.49 11.35 9.56
CA SER A 235 -6.60 12.20 10.01
C SER A 235 -6.24 13.15 11.16
N ASP A 236 -5.09 12.94 11.80
CA ASP A 236 -4.72 13.53 13.11
C ASP A 236 -5.83 13.31 14.17
N CYS A 237 -6.52 12.16 14.08
CA CYS A 237 -7.70 11.85 14.87
C CYS A 237 -7.57 10.48 15.55
N GLU A 238 -7.69 10.48 16.88
CA GLU A 238 -7.53 9.28 17.72
C GLU A 238 -8.79 8.40 17.80
N THR A 239 -9.94 8.86 17.32
CA THR A 239 -11.25 8.19 17.47
C THR A 239 -11.83 7.73 16.14
N PHE A 240 -12.61 6.66 16.19
CA PHE A 240 -13.41 6.14 15.07
C PHE A 240 -14.92 6.38 15.34
N PRO A 241 -15.77 6.40 14.30
CA PRO A 241 -15.46 6.16 12.88
C PRO A 241 -14.81 7.37 12.19
N GLN A 242 -14.12 7.12 11.08
CA GLN A 242 -13.43 8.14 10.28
C GLN A 242 -13.84 8.01 8.81
N LEU A 243 -14.43 9.06 8.25
CA LEU A 243 -14.76 9.12 6.82
C LEU A 243 -13.53 9.58 6.04
N PHE A 244 -13.22 8.91 4.95
CA PHE A 244 -12.23 9.33 3.99
C PHE A 244 -12.83 9.43 2.58
N ALA A 245 -12.64 10.56 1.90
CA ALA A 245 -13.02 10.74 0.50
C ALA A 245 -11.78 11.01 -0.35
N ARG A 246 -11.57 10.19 -1.39
CA ARG A 246 -10.43 10.29 -2.34
C ARG A 246 -9.04 10.33 -1.67
N GLY A 247 -8.91 9.81 -0.44
CA GLY A 247 -7.68 9.82 0.37
C GLY A 247 -7.56 10.97 1.39
N ASN A 248 -8.53 11.88 1.47
CA ASN A 248 -8.63 12.90 2.52
C ASN A 248 -9.53 12.44 3.66
N PHE A 249 -9.16 12.72 4.91
CA PHE A 249 -10.08 12.63 6.05
C PHE A 249 -11.13 13.74 5.95
N GLU A 250 -12.40 13.37 6.04
CA GLU A 250 -13.55 14.27 5.97
C GLU A 250 -14.37 14.18 7.26
N LYS A 251 -14.93 15.31 7.70
CA LYS A 251 -15.81 15.33 8.88
C LYS A 251 -17.23 14.98 8.50
N LEU A 252 -17.82 14.01 9.21
CA LEU A 252 -19.22 13.64 9.03
C LEU A 252 -20.21 14.78 9.39
N SER A 253 -19.78 15.77 10.19
CA SER A 253 -20.56 16.98 10.46
C SER A 253 -20.70 17.90 9.25
N ASP A 254 -19.79 17.80 8.29
CA ASP A 254 -19.64 18.75 7.18
C ASP A 254 -20.24 18.14 5.89
N ILE A 255 -20.88 16.97 6.00
CA ILE A 255 -21.32 16.09 4.92
C ILE A 255 -22.20 16.79 3.88
N ASP A 256 -23.13 17.65 4.31
CA ASP A 256 -24.04 18.41 3.45
C ASP A 256 -23.30 19.27 2.42
N SER A 257 -22.12 19.79 2.76
CA SER A 257 -21.27 20.56 1.85
C SER A 257 -20.50 19.69 0.86
N LEU A 258 -20.34 18.40 1.17
CA LEU A 258 -19.52 17.44 0.42
C LEU A 258 -20.33 16.56 -0.53
N ILE A 259 -21.65 16.40 -0.34
CA ILE A 259 -22.54 15.52 -1.16
C ILE A 259 -22.38 15.75 -2.67
N THR A 260 -22.16 16.99 -3.11
CA THR A 260 -21.96 17.33 -4.53
C THR A 260 -20.63 16.87 -5.13
N SER A 261 -19.65 16.52 -4.28
CA SER A 261 -18.32 16.03 -4.69
C SER A 261 -18.20 14.50 -4.63
N PHE A 262 -19.14 13.82 -3.99
CA PHE A 262 -19.10 12.37 -3.76
C PHE A 262 -19.90 11.59 -4.82
N PRO A 263 -19.54 10.32 -5.10
CA PRO A 263 -20.38 9.46 -5.92
C PRO A 263 -21.72 9.18 -5.22
N LYS A 264 -22.76 8.94 -6.03
CA LYS A 264 -24.13 8.69 -5.53
C LYS A 264 -24.54 7.26 -5.77
N LEU A 265 -25.30 6.69 -4.84
CA LEU A 265 -25.88 5.34 -4.94
C LEU A 265 -26.84 5.19 -6.13
N TYR A 266 -27.48 6.28 -6.55
CA TYR A 266 -28.36 6.33 -7.70
C TYR A 266 -27.91 7.43 -8.64
N ASP A 267 -27.61 7.05 -9.88
CA ASP A 267 -27.35 7.99 -10.96
C ASP A 267 -28.69 8.49 -11.51
N ASN A 268 -28.95 9.80 -11.42
CA ASN A 268 -30.24 10.40 -11.78
C ASN A 268 -30.33 10.57 -13.30
N GLY A 269 -30.56 9.45 -14.01
CA GLY A 269 -30.82 9.44 -15.45
C GLY A 269 -32.09 10.22 -15.82
N ILE A 270 -31.89 11.40 -16.40
CA ILE A 270 -32.91 12.26 -17.03
C ILE A 270 -32.39 12.67 -18.41
#